data_AF-A0A7L9BMK6-F1
#
_entry.id   AF-A0A7L9BMK6-F1
#
_cell.length_a   1.000
_cell.length_b   1.000
_cell.length_c   1.000
_cell.angle_alpha   90.00
_cell.angle_beta   90.00
_cell.angle_gamma   90.00
#
_symmetry.space_group_name_H-M   'P 1'
#
loop_
_entity.id
_entity.type
_entity.pdbx_description
1 polymer ?
#
loop_
_entity_poly.entity_id
_entity_poly.type
_entity_poly.pdbx_seq_one_letter_code
_entity_poly.pdbx_strand_id
1 'polypeptide(L)'
;MHRIRVRAVVILILFSSKALAQEWPFELWHDGKVILTSGDTLRGVIKYDLQQDLIQFGYKNESRVEAFAPRKVLMFEIFDATAKKYRNFYSLPYSPSSSYGVLSFFELLTEGKLTLLCRESLEYRTYSSPYYYGSYSRLVMVYRYFFMDEKGRISEFSGKRPELMNLMGRQAPDVDKYIRANRLRIENKDDFIKIIAYYNSLFVN
;
A
#
# COMPACT_ATOMS: atom_id res chain seq x y z
N MET A 1 21.55 -66.67 -33.83
CA MET A 1 20.99 -65.36 -34.21
C MET A 1 19.58 -65.25 -33.68
N HIS A 2 19.28 -64.39 -32.70
CA HIS A 2 17.95 -63.78 -32.49
C HIS A 2 18.12 -62.55 -31.58
N ARG A 3 17.81 -61.37 -32.12
CA ARG A 3 17.90 -60.06 -31.47
C ARG A 3 16.63 -59.84 -30.64
N ILE A 4 16.73 -59.45 -29.37
CA ILE A 4 15.59 -58.93 -28.60
C ILE A 4 15.84 -57.45 -28.29
N ARG A 5 14.87 -56.65 -28.73
CA ARG A 5 14.87 -55.19 -28.79
C ARG A 5 14.70 -54.59 -27.39
N VAL A 6 15.61 -53.74 -26.98
CA VAL A 6 15.46 -52.89 -25.79
C VAL A 6 14.36 -51.86 -26.07
N ARG A 7 13.23 -51.95 -25.38
CA ARG A 7 12.21 -50.88 -25.38
C ARG A 7 12.67 -49.82 -24.39
N ALA A 8 13.16 -48.69 -24.90
CA ALA A 8 13.43 -47.52 -24.08
C ALA A 8 12.10 -46.89 -23.67
N VAL A 9 11.78 -46.92 -22.38
CA VAL A 9 10.70 -46.12 -21.79
C VAL A 9 11.29 -44.74 -21.48
N VAL A 10 10.84 -43.72 -22.21
CA VAL A 10 11.19 -42.32 -21.91
C VAL A 10 10.21 -41.82 -20.84
N ILE A 11 10.70 -41.67 -19.60
CA ILE A 11 9.96 -41.03 -18.52
C ILE A 11 10.16 -39.52 -18.66
N LEU A 12 9.09 -38.81 -19.03
CA LEU A 12 9.07 -37.35 -19.10
C LEU A 12 8.88 -36.80 -17.67
N ILE A 13 9.98 -36.41 -17.00
CA ILE A 13 9.90 -35.73 -15.70
C ILE A 13 9.48 -34.28 -15.95
N LEU A 14 8.20 -33.99 -15.74
CA LEU A 14 7.69 -32.62 -15.70
C LEU A 14 8.16 -31.96 -14.39
N PHE A 15 9.31 -31.30 -14.44
CA PHE A 15 9.73 -30.38 -13.40
C PHE A 15 8.75 -29.20 -13.37
N SER A 16 7.86 -29.18 -12.37
CA SER A 16 7.01 -28.04 -12.08
C SER A 16 7.89 -26.96 -11.45
N SER A 17 8.45 -26.06 -12.26
CA SER A 17 9.00 -24.82 -11.73
C SER A 17 7.85 -24.04 -11.10
N LYS A 18 7.96 -23.68 -9.82
CA LYS A 18 7.05 -22.71 -9.23
C LYS A 18 7.27 -21.41 -10.01
N ALA A 19 6.32 -21.05 -10.86
CA ALA A 19 6.29 -19.73 -11.44
C ALA A 19 6.25 -18.74 -10.28
N LEU A 20 7.27 -17.89 -10.17
CA LEU A 20 7.28 -16.77 -9.23
C LEU A 20 6.26 -15.77 -9.75
N ALA A 21 5.01 -15.90 -9.34
CA ALA A 21 4.02 -14.85 -9.49
C ALA A 21 4.43 -13.66 -8.63
N GLN A 22 4.12 -12.45 -9.08
CA GLN A 22 4.28 -11.26 -8.25
C GLN A 22 3.32 -11.38 -7.07
N GLU A 23 3.85 -11.55 -5.86
CA GLU A 23 3.08 -11.47 -4.63
C GLU A 23 3.03 -10.01 -4.17
N TRP A 24 1.84 -9.57 -3.75
CA TRP A 24 1.62 -8.23 -3.21
C TRP A 24 1.50 -8.28 -1.67
N PRO A 25 1.89 -7.21 -0.95
CA PRO A 25 1.78 -7.20 0.52
C PRO A 25 0.36 -7.50 1.02
N PHE A 26 -0.67 -6.93 0.37
CA PHE A 26 -2.07 -7.18 0.73
C PHE A 26 -2.53 -8.64 0.54
N GLU A 27 -1.78 -9.47 -0.20
CA GLU A 27 -2.08 -10.89 -0.39
C GLU A 27 -1.58 -11.77 0.77
N LEU A 28 -0.70 -11.22 1.62
CA LEU A 28 -0.02 -11.93 2.69
C LEU A 28 -0.74 -11.78 4.04
N TRP A 29 -0.48 -12.75 4.92
CA TRP A 29 -0.85 -12.65 6.32
C TRP A 29 0.28 -12.01 7.12
N HIS A 30 -0.04 -10.99 7.91
CA HIS A 30 0.91 -10.24 8.70
C HIS A 30 0.61 -10.35 10.18
N ASP A 31 1.63 -10.51 11.02
CA ASP A 31 1.45 -10.33 12.46
C ASP A 31 0.99 -8.90 12.77
N GLY A 32 0.01 -8.75 13.65
CA GLY A 32 -0.53 -7.43 13.95
C GLY A 32 -1.61 -7.39 15.03
N LYS A 33 -2.23 -6.21 15.14
CA LYS A 33 -3.34 -5.95 16.05
C LYS A 33 -4.43 -5.11 15.39
N VAL A 34 -5.67 -5.33 15.79
CA VAL A 34 -6.85 -4.56 15.37
C VAL A 34 -7.48 -3.95 16.61
N ILE A 35 -7.74 -2.65 16.58
CA ILE A 35 -8.54 -1.95 17.60
C ILE A 35 -9.93 -1.74 17.01
N LEU A 36 -10.95 -2.34 17.62
CA LEU A 36 -12.34 -2.25 17.16
C LEU A 36 -13.01 -0.98 17.68
N THR A 37 -14.09 -0.56 17.02
CA THR A 37 -14.91 0.58 17.48
C THR A 37 -15.64 0.31 18.80
N SER A 38 -15.72 -0.96 19.24
CA SER A 38 -16.17 -1.34 20.58
C SER A 38 -15.16 -1.00 21.69
N GLY A 39 -13.90 -0.75 21.33
CA GLY A 39 -12.78 -0.60 22.26
C GLY A 39 -11.94 -1.86 22.43
N ASP A 40 -12.38 -3.01 21.91
CA ASP A 40 -11.63 -4.27 22.00
C ASP A 40 -10.36 -4.21 21.15
N THR A 41 -9.28 -4.84 21.64
CA THR A 41 -8.05 -5.02 20.89
C THR A 41 -7.79 -6.49 20.62
N LEU A 42 -7.85 -6.88 19.35
CA LEU A 42 -7.54 -8.23 18.88
C LEU A 42 -6.07 -8.30 18.45
N ARG A 43 -5.36 -9.39 18.79
CA ARG A 43 -3.96 -9.64 18.39
C ARG A 43 -3.88 -10.98 17.66
N GLY A 44 -3.29 -10.97 16.47
CA GLY A 44 -3.35 -12.12 15.59
C GLY A 44 -2.59 -11.90 14.30
N VAL A 45 -3.04 -12.57 13.24
CA VAL A 45 -2.59 -12.33 11.87
C VAL A 45 -3.65 -11.56 11.10
N ILE A 46 -3.23 -10.63 10.26
CA ILE A 46 -4.09 -9.73 9.50
C ILE A 46 -3.72 -9.85 8.03
N LYS A 47 -4.73 -10.07 7.20
CA LYS A 47 -4.66 -9.85 5.76
C LYS A 47 -5.59 -8.70 5.42
N TYR A 48 -5.17 -7.78 4.56
CA TYR A 48 -5.91 -6.56 4.28
C TYR A 48 -6.18 -6.41 2.78
N ASP A 49 -7.25 -5.71 2.42
CA ASP A 49 -7.56 -5.31 1.06
C ASP A 49 -8.08 -3.87 1.10
N LEU A 50 -7.23 -2.92 0.72
CA LEU A 50 -7.60 -1.49 0.69
C LEU A 50 -8.47 -1.13 -0.50
N GLN A 51 -8.54 -1.96 -1.54
CA GLN A 51 -9.41 -1.72 -2.68
C GLN A 51 -10.86 -2.09 -2.34
N GLN A 52 -11.06 -3.15 -1.56
CA GLN A 52 -12.37 -3.60 -1.08
C GLN A 52 -12.75 -3.04 0.32
N ASP A 53 -11.87 -2.26 0.95
CA ASP A 53 -12.04 -1.76 2.32
C ASP A 53 -12.39 -2.90 3.30
N LEU A 54 -11.52 -3.91 3.37
CA LEU A 54 -11.72 -5.09 4.19
C LEU A 54 -10.41 -5.51 4.89
N ILE A 55 -10.52 -5.99 6.13
CA ILE A 55 -9.46 -6.79 6.75
C ILE A 55 -10.01 -8.16 7.14
N GLN A 56 -9.17 -9.19 7.00
CA GLN A 56 -9.39 -10.52 7.54
C GLN A 56 -8.44 -10.70 8.72
N PHE A 57 -8.97 -11.14 9.85
CA PHE A 57 -8.25 -11.36 11.09
C PHE A 57 -8.29 -12.83 11.46
N GLY A 58 -7.13 -13.44 11.65
CA GLY A 58 -6.97 -14.81 12.15
C GLY A 58 -6.44 -14.81 13.58
N TYR A 59 -7.11 -15.56 14.46
CA TYR A 59 -6.63 -15.76 15.83
C TYR A 59 -5.46 -16.75 15.83
N LYS A 60 -4.39 -16.42 16.56
CA LYS A 60 -3.27 -17.35 16.70
C LYS A 60 -3.74 -18.60 17.44
N ASN A 61 -3.52 -19.76 16.83
CA ASN A 61 -3.91 -21.10 17.32
C ASN A 61 -5.40 -21.48 17.18
N GLU A 62 -6.19 -20.70 16.43
CA GLU A 62 -7.54 -21.10 16.04
C GLU A 62 -7.66 -21.12 14.52
N SER A 63 -8.50 -22.00 13.96
CA SER A 63 -8.84 -21.98 12.53
C SER A 63 -9.89 -20.92 12.18
N ARG A 64 -10.21 -20.02 13.13
CA ARG A 64 -11.23 -18.99 12.97
C ARG A 64 -10.65 -17.75 12.30
N VAL A 65 -11.31 -17.32 11.24
CA VAL A 65 -11.04 -16.06 10.52
C VAL A 65 -12.29 -15.19 10.57
N GLU A 66 -12.13 -13.95 10.99
CA GLU A 66 -13.19 -12.94 11.01
C GLU A 66 -12.87 -11.82 10.01
N ALA A 67 -13.89 -11.27 9.37
CA ALA A 67 -13.73 -10.19 8.40
C ALA A 67 -14.34 -8.89 8.94
N PHE A 68 -13.58 -7.80 8.90
CA PHE A 68 -14.00 -6.50 9.41
C PHE A 68 -13.95 -5.44 8.32
N ALA A 69 -15.03 -4.67 8.23
CA ALA A 69 -15.11 -3.44 7.43
C ALA A 69 -14.74 -2.21 8.30
N PRO A 70 -14.39 -1.05 7.70
CA PRO A 70 -13.95 0.15 8.42
C PRO A 70 -14.90 0.59 9.54
N ARG A 71 -16.21 0.43 9.38
CA ARG A 71 -17.21 0.78 10.43
C ARG A 71 -17.04 0.03 11.77
N LYS A 72 -16.31 -1.09 11.77
CA LYS A 72 -16.05 -1.91 12.97
C LYS A 72 -14.63 -1.73 13.51
N VAL A 73 -13.77 -1.04 12.79
CA VAL A 73 -12.33 -0.90 13.10
C VAL A 73 -12.03 0.57 13.34
N LEU A 74 -11.29 0.86 14.40
CA LEU A 74 -10.73 2.19 14.62
C LEU A 74 -9.39 2.31 13.89
N MET A 75 -8.50 1.35 14.17
CA MET A 75 -7.21 1.23 13.50
C MET A 75 -6.74 -0.23 13.49
N PHE A 76 -5.80 -0.53 12.61
CA PHE A 76 -5.02 -1.76 12.69
C PHE A 76 -3.54 -1.48 12.38
N GLU A 77 -2.68 -2.31 12.94
CA GLU A 77 -1.23 -2.26 12.74
C GLU A 77 -0.77 -3.63 12.28
N ILE A 78 0.10 -3.67 11.28
CA ILE A 78 0.74 -4.89 10.80
C ILE A 78 2.25 -4.74 10.82
N PHE A 79 2.96 -5.85 11.01
CA PHE A 79 4.36 -5.98 10.67
C PHE A 79 4.50 -6.51 9.23
N ASP A 80 4.96 -5.65 8.33
CA ASP A 80 5.24 -6.01 6.95
C ASP A 80 6.63 -6.64 6.86
N ALA A 81 6.69 -7.96 6.76
CA ALA A 81 7.95 -8.70 6.68
C ALA A 81 8.75 -8.39 5.39
N THR A 82 8.07 -7.97 4.31
CA THR A 82 8.72 -7.64 3.04
C THR A 82 9.48 -6.31 3.14
N ALA A 83 8.90 -5.34 3.84
CA ALA A 83 9.48 -4.02 4.08
C ALA A 83 10.20 -3.89 5.44
N LYS A 84 10.15 -4.93 6.28
CA LYS A 84 10.69 -4.99 7.65
C LYS A 84 10.28 -3.79 8.52
N LYS A 85 9.01 -3.38 8.43
CA LYS A 85 8.49 -2.22 9.16
C LYS A 85 7.06 -2.43 9.65
N TYR A 86 6.71 -1.71 10.71
CA TYR A 86 5.32 -1.57 11.12
C TYR A 86 4.60 -0.58 10.21
N ARG A 87 3.35 -0.90 9.87
CA ARG A 87 2.46 -0.06 9.07
C ARG A 87 1.15 0.11 9.84
N ASN A 88 0.73 1.36 9.98
CA ASN A 88 -0.47 1.74 10.71
C ASN A 88 -1.56 2.15 9.74
N PHE A 89 -2.76 1.66 9.97
CA PHE A 89 -3.92 1.93 9.13
C PHE A 89 -5.09 2.39 9.98
N TYR A 90 -5.81 3.40 9.50
CA TYR A 90 -6.92 4.02 10.23
C TYR A 90 -8.19 3.98 9.38
N SER A 91 -9.33 3.81 10.05
CA SER A 91 -10.64 4.01 9.43
C SER A 91 -11.02 5.48 9.51
N LEU A 92 -10.95 6.17 8.37
CA LEU A 92 -11.17 7.61 8.29
C LEU A 92 -12.35 7.92 7.35
N PRO A 93 -13.16 8.96 7.65
CA PRO A 93 -14.24 9.37 6.76
C PRO A 93 -13.65 10.02 5.50
N TYR A 94 -13.96 9.44 4.35
CA TYR A 94 -13.58 9.99 3.05
C TYR A 94 -14.76 9.95 2.10
N SER A 95 -14.95 11.03 1.34
CA SER A 95 -15.87 11.04 0.21
C SER A 95 -15.26 11.84 -0.93
N PRO A 96 -15.06 11.24 -2.11
CA PRO A 96 -14.57 11.96 -3.27
C PRO A 96 -15.60 12.93 -3.86
N SER A 97 -16.89 12.79 -3.55
CA SER A 97 -17.97 13.51 -4.26
C SER A 97 -19.26 13.78 -3.46
N SER A 98 -19.35 13.41 -2.18
CA SER A 98 -20.55 13.58 -1.35
C SER A 98 -20.27 14.31 -0.04
N SER A 99 -21.32 14.89 0.57
CA SER A 99 -21.24 15.53 1.89
C SER A 99 -21.11 14.54 3.05
N TYR A 100 -21.33 13.24 2.81
CA TYR A 100 -21.25 12.18 3.81
C TYR A 100 -20.06 11.26 3.51
N GLY A 101 -18.99 11.40 4.30
CA GLY A 101 -17.83 10.52 4.26
C GLY A 101 -18.19 9.08 4.61
N VAL A 102 -17.79 8.14 3.76
CA VAL A 102 -17.82 6.71 4.10
C VAL A 102 -16.50 6.39 4.81
N LEU A 103 -16.54 5.56 5.85
CA LEU A 103 -15.32 5.11 6.51
C LEU A 103 -14.54 4.19 5.56
N SER A 104 -13.28 4.53 5.36
CA SER A 104 -12.36 3.87 4.45
C SER A 104 -11.01 3.68 5.16
N PHE A 105 -10.31 2.59 4.86
CA PHE A 105 -8.99 2.35 5.41
C PHE A 105 -7.92 3.20 4.71
N PHE A 106 -7.02 3.81 5.49
CA PHE A 106 -5.87 4.55 4.98
C PHE A 106 -4.62 4.12 5.75
N GLU A 107 -3.52 3.86 5.04
CA GLU A 107 -2.19 3.76 5.65
C GLU A 107 -1.74 5.17 6.07
N LEU A 108 -1.30 5.34 7.31
CA LEU A 108 -0.63 6.55 7.77
C LEU A 108 0.85 6.47 7.40
N LEU A 109 1.32 7.41 6.58
CA LEU A 109 2.72 7.45 6.16
C LEU A 109 3.56 8.45 6.97
N THR A 110 3.01 9.64 7.22
CA THR A 110 3.61 10.64 8.13
C THR A 110 2.55 11.60 8.62
N GLU A 111 2.71 12.09 9.85
CA GLU A 111 1.79 13.02 10.52
C GLU A 111 2.47 14.37 10.80
N GLY A 112 1.66 15.39 11.02
CA GLY A 112 2.12 16.75 11.35
C GLY A 112 1.16 17.81 10.81
N LYS A 113 1.69 18.99 10.49
CA LYS A 113 0.90 20.09 9.90
C LYS A 113 0.11 19.66 8.67
N LEU A 114 0.69 18.76 7.89
CA LEU A 114 0.04 18.07 6.78
C LEU A 114 0.25 16.57 6.94
N THR A 115 -0.82 15.83 7.18
CA THR A 115 -0.75 14.37 7.33
C THR A 115 -0.82 13.71 5.96
N LEU A 116 0.16 12.85 5.66
CA LEU A 116 0.21 12.05 4.43
C LEU A 116 -0.37 10.66 4.70
N LEU A 117 -1.42 10.35 3.94
CA LEU A 117 -2.11 9.08 3.93
C LEU A 117 -1.94 8.38 2.59
N CYS A 118 -2.12 7.06 2.57
CA CYS A 118 -1.98 6.25 1.36
C CYS A 118 -3.02 5.13 1.27
N ARG A 119 -3.41 4.81 0.03
CA ARG A 119 -4.14 3.58 -0.32
C ARG A 119 -3.46 2.87 -1.47
N GLU A 120 -3.37 1.55 -1.36
CA GLU A 120 -2.91 0.66 -2.42
C GLU A 120 -4.06 0.34 -3.38
N SER A 121 -3.75 0.27 -4.67
CA SER A 121 -4.68 -0.16 -5.73
C SER A 121 -3.91 -0.95 -6.77
N LEU A 122 -4.58 -1.88 -7.46
CA LEU A 122 -4.01 -2.56 -8.62
C LEU A 122 -4.46 -1.87 -9.91
N GLU A 123 -3.51 -1.61 -10.81
CA GLU A 123 -3.77 -1.00 -12.11
C GLU A 123 -3.03 -1.75 -13.23
N TYR A 124 -3.66 -1.87 -14.40
CA TYR A 124 -2.97 -2.33 -15.59
C TYR A 124 -2.18 -1.19 -16.20
N ARG A 125 -0.87 -1.39 -16.37
CA ARG A 125 0.00 -0.46 -17.10
C ARG A 125 0.53 -1.10 -18.37
N THR A 126 0.39 -0.36 -19.47
CA THR A 126 0.87 -0.76 -20.79
C THR A 126 2.28 -0.25 -21.03
N TYR A 127 3.16 -1.15 -21.43
CA TYR A 127 4.55 -0.86 -21.74
C TYR A 127 4.84 -1.16 -23.21
N SER A 128 5.58 -0.27 -23.86
CA SER A 128 6.16 -0.53 -25.17
C SER A 128 7.41 -1.37 -24.98
N SER A 129 7.51 -2.49 -25.69
CA SER A 129 8.73 -3.31 -25.69
C SER A 129 9.44 -3.13 -27.02
N PRO A 130 10.72 -2.76 -27.04
CA PRO A 130 11.54 -2.86 -28.25
C PRO A 130 11.83 -4.32 -28.66
N TYR A 131 11.70 -5.26 -27.72
CA TYR A 131 12.03 -6.67 -27.89
C TYR A 131 10.83 -7.57 -28.25
N TYR A 132 9.61 -7.06 -28.09
CA TYR A 132 8.38 -7.74 -28.52
C TYR A 132 7.72 -6.89 -29.60
N TYR A 133 7.18 -7.49 -30.65
CA TYR A 133 6.43 -6.76 -31.68
C TYR A 133 5.07 -6.35 -31.12
N GLY A 134 5.04 -5.27 -30.31
CA GLY A 134 3.83 -4.75 -29.70
C GLY A 134 4.01 -4.17 -28.29
N SER A 135 2.87 -3.80 -27.70
CA SER A 135 2.78 -3.41 -26.30
C SER A 135 2.32 -4.58 -25.45
N TYR A 136 2.73 -4.61 -24.18
CA TYR A 136 2.23 -5.58 -23.21
C TYR A 136 1.69 -4.86 -21.99
N SER A 137 0.63 -5.41 -21.40
CA SER A 137 0.05 -4.91 -20.17
C SER A 137 0.50 -5.77 -18.99
N ARG A 138 0.85 -5.13 -17.88
CA ARG A 138 1.11 -5.80 -16.61
C ARG A 138 0.29 -5.16 -15.50
N LEU A 139 -0.18 -5.99 -14.58
CA LEU A 139 -0.80 -5.52 -13.34
C LEU A 139 0.31 -5.01 -12.42
N VAL A 140 0.14 -3.80 -11.89
CA VAL A 140 1.06 -3.20 -10.94
C VAL A 140 0.30 -2.64 -9.75
N MET A 141 0.91 -2.71 -8.57
CA MET A 141 0.43 -1.98 -7.41
C MET A 141 0.82 -0.51 -7.51
N VAL A 142 -0.17 0.35 -7.33
CA VAL A 142 -0.06 1.80 -7.37
C VAL A 142 -0.46 2.35 -6.00
N TYR A 143 0.26 3.39 -5.57
CA TYR A 143 -0.02 4.11 -4.35
C TYR A 143 -0.78 5.40 -4.68
N ARG A 144 -2.01 5.51 -4.18
CA ARG A 144 -2.80 6.73 -4.20
C ARG A 144 -2.54 7.49 -2.91
N TYR A 145 -2.16 8.75 -3.02
CA TYR A 145 -1.81 9.58 -1.87
C TYR A 145 -2.92 10.55 -1.55
N PHE A 146 -3.10 10.80 -0.26
CA PHE A 146 -4.10 11.71 0.25
C PHE A 146 -3.46 12.59 1.32
N PHE A 147 -3.91 13.84 1.39
CA PHE A 147 -3.56 14.75 2.45
C PHE A 147 -4.74 14.93 3.38
N MET A 148 -4.46 14.85 4.68
CA MET A 148 -5.40 15.23 5.73
C MET A 148 -4.90 16.50 6.40
N ASP A 149 -5.75 17.53 6.42
CA ASP A 149 -5.47 18.77 7.12
C ASP A 149 -5.80 18.68 8.62
N GLU A 150 -5.45 19.71 9.39
CA GLU A 150 -5.70 19.78 10.84
C GLU A 150 -7.20 19.74 11.21
N LYS A 151 -8.10 19.97 10.25
CA LYS A 151 -9.55 19.88 10.44
C LYS A 151 -10.08 18.48 10.12
N GLY A 152 -9.20 17.53 9.81
CA GLY A 152 -9.56 16.16 9.43
C GLY A 152 -10.12 16.04 8.00
N ARG A 153 -9.99 17.06 7.16
CA ARG A 153 -10.47 16.99 5.78
C ARG A 153 -9.43 16.28 4.92
N ILE A 154 -9.88 15.21 4.26
CA ILE A 154 -9.04 14.38 3.39
C ILE A 154 -9.26 14.78 1.93
N SER A 155 -8.18 15.08 1.22
CA SER A 155 -8.17 15.34 -0.22
C SER A 155 -7.16 14.43 -0.92
N GLU A 156 -7.56 13.82 -2.03
CA GLU A 156 -6.64 13.07 -2.88
C GLU A 156 -5.62 13.99 -3.54
N PHE A 157 -4.36 13.59 -3.51
CA PHE A 157 -3.26 14.31 -4.16
C PHE A 157 -3.12 13.83 -5.60
N SER A 158 -3.11 14.75 -6.57
CA SER A 158 -3.04 14.37 -7.99
C SER A 158 -1.65 13.90 -8.46
N GLY A 159 -0.65 13.92 -7.58
CA GLY A 159 0.75 13.64 -7.92
C GLY A 159 1.49 14.83 -8.53
N LYS A 160 0.80 15.96 -8.75
CA LYS A 160 1.38 17.12 -9.43
C LYS A 160 2.17 18.00 -8.48
N ARG A 161 3.43 18.23 -8.82
CA ARG A 161 4.33 19.12 -8.08
C ARG A 161 3.77 20.54 -7.83
N PRO A 162 3.14 21.23 -8.80
CA PRO A 162 2.55 22.55 -8.52
C PRO A 162 1.47 22.53 -7.45
N GLU A 163 0.64 21.49 -7.41
CA GLU A 163 -0.38 21.30 -6.36
C GLU A 163 0.29 21.17 -4.98
N LEU A 164 1.34 20.36 -4.89
CA LEU A 164 2.13 20.20 -3.67
C LEU A 164 2.72 21.53 -3.18
N MET A 165 3.34 22.30 -4.09
CA MET A 165 3.92 23.60 -3.75
C MET A 165 2.85 24.59 -3.27
N ASN A 166 1.68 24.60 -3.92
CA ASN A 166 0.56 25.45 -3.51
C ASN A 166 0.07 25.09 -2.10
N LEU A 167 -0.01 23.79 -1.79
CA LEU A 167 -0.43 23.29 -0.48
C LEU A 167 0.55 23.68 0.64
N MET A 168 1.85 23.74 0.33
CA MET A 168 2.90 24.12 1.29
C MET A 168 2.99 25.64 1.54
N GLY A 169 2.39 26.46 0.66
CA GLY A 169 2.30 27.91 0.82
C GLY A 169 3.66 28.56 1.07
N ARG A 170 3.80 29.23 2.22
CA ARG A 170 5.03 29.99 2.58
C ARG A 170 6.27 29.11 2.74
N GLN A 171 6.11 27.83 3.08
CA GLN A 171 7.23 26.91 3.26
C GLN A 171 7.67 26.23 1.95
N ALA A 172 6.94 26.46 0.85
CA ALA A 172 7.26 25.84 -0.44
C ALA A 172 8.70 26.08 -0.91
N PRO A 173 9.31 27.28 -0.75
CA PRO A 173 10.71 27.51 -1.15
C PRO A 173 11.71 26.62 -0.39
N ASP A 174 11.52 26.43 0.91
CA ASP A 174 12.42 25.61 1.73
C ASP A 174 12.28 24.13 1.41
N VAL A 175 11.04 23.66 1.16
CA VAL A 175 10.80 22.28 0.73
C VAL A 175 11.34 22.02 -0.67
N ASP A 176 11.18 22.97 -1.61
CA ASP A 176 11.74 22.90 -2.96
C ASP A 176 13.27 22.78 -2.91
N LYS A 177 13.93 23.59 -2.06
CA LYS A 177 15.36 23.50 -1.81
C LYS A 177 15.76 22.13 -1.27
N TYR A 178 15.02 21.60 -0.28
CA TYR A 178 15.26 20.27 0.29
C TYR A 178 15.12 19.15 -0.75
N ILE A 179 14.06 19.18 -1.58
CA ILE A 179 13.84 18.24 -2.67
C ILE A 179 15.04 18.21 -3.63
N ARG A 180 15.51 19.39 -4.06
CA ARG A 180 16.62 19.49 -5.01
C ARG A 180 17.94 19.03 -4.40
N ALA A 181 18.24 19.46 -3.18
CA ALA A 181 19.49 19.12 -2.48
C ALA A 181 19.63 17.61 -2.27
N ASN A 182 18.51 16.92 -1.99
CA ASN A 182 18.47 15.49 -1.72
C ASN A 182 18.06 14.64 -2.93
N ARG A 183 17.83 15.27 -4.10
CA ARG A 183 17.40 14.62 -5.36
C ARG A 183 16.14 13.74 -5.21
N LEU A 184 15.21 14.19 -4.37
CA LEU A 184 14.00 13.44 -4.03
C LEU A 184 12.97 13.48 -5.17
N ARG A 185 12.23 12.38 -5.33
CA ARG A 185 11.18 12.24 -6.35
C ARG A 185 9.81 12.04 -5.69
N ILE A 186 8.82 12.82 -6.12
CA ILE A 186 7.45 12.76 -5.57
C ILE A 186 6.78 11.43 -5.91
N GLU A 187 7.18 10.80 -7.02
CA GLU A 187 6.66 9.53 -7.49
C GLU A 187 7.21 8.33 -6.69
N ASN A 188 8.31 8.51 -5.95
CA ASN A 188 8.88 7.48 -5.08
C ASN A 188 8.28 7.59 -3.67
N LYS A 189 7.70 6.50 -3.14
CA LYS A 189 7.01 6.48 -1.84
C LYS A 189 7.89 6.98 -0.70
N ASP A 190 9.09 6.43 -0.56
CA ASP A 190 9.98 6.76 0.57
C ASP A 190 10.51 8.19 0.47
N ASP A 191 10.83 8.66 -0.73
CA ASP A 191 11.21 10.06 -0.95
C ASP A 191 10.05 11.01 -0.67
N PHE A 192 8.83 10.67 -1.09
CA PHE A 192 7.67 11.50 -0.82
C PHE A 192 7.37 11.60 0.68
N ILE A 193 7.52 10.50 1.43
CA ILE A 193 7.46 10.53 2.89
C ILE A 193 8.48 11.50 3.47
N LYS A 194 9.74 11.46 3.01
CA LYS A 194 10.79 12.40 3.47
C LYS A 194 10.43 13.86 3.16
N ILE A 195 9.87 14.13 1.97
CA ILE A 195 9.45 15.48 1.57
C ILE A 195 8.39 16.02 2.54
N ILE A 196 7.34 15.24 2.82
CA ILE A 196 6.27 15.68 3.73
C ILE A 196 6.75 15.76 5.17
N ALA A 197 7.58 14.81 5.61
CA ALA A 197 8.18 14.84 6.95
C ALA A 197 9.05 16.08 7.15
N TYR A 198 9.84 16.47 6.15
CA TYR A 198 10.61 17.71 6.18
C TYR A 198 9.69 18.93 6.27
N TYR A 199 8.65 19.02 5.45
CA TYR A 199 7.66 20.10 5.56
C TYR A 199 7.05 20.19 6.97
N ASN A 200 6.64 19.06 7.54
CA ASN A 200 6.05 19.01 8.88
C ASN A 200 7.04 19.46 9.96
N SER A 201 8.34 19.15 9.81
CA SER A 201 9.38 19.60 10.75
C SER A 201 9.55 21.12 10.82
N LEU A 202 9.10 21.88 9.82
CA LEU A 202 9.18 23.35 9.80
C LEU A 202 8.16 24.02 10.75
N PHE A 203 7.28 23.24 11.37
CA PHE A 203 6.25 23.71 12.31
C PHE A 203 6.43 23.15 13.72
N VAL A 204 7.37 22.23 13.91
CA VAL A 204 7.68 21.66 15.22
C VAL A 204 8.76 22.55 15.85
N ASN A 205 8.36 23.35 16.84
CA ASN A 205 9.29 24.03 17.75
C ASN A 205 9.67 23.09 18.90
#